data_AF-A0A9D1DU30-F1
#
_entry.id   AF-A0A9D1DU30-F1
#
_cell.length_a   1.000
_cell.length_b   1.000
_cell.length_c   1.000
_cell.angle_alpha   90.00
_cell.angle_beta   90.00
_cell.angle_gamma   90.00
#
_symmetry.space_group_name_H-M   'P 1'
#
loop_
_entity.id
_entity.type
_entity.pdbx_description
1 polymer ?
#
loop_
_entity_poly.entity_id
_entity_poly.type
_entity_poly.pdbx_seq_one_letter_code
_entity_poly.pdbx_strand_id
1 'polypeptide(L)'
;MSLSELYSEEVNQYRKTGKLQVEPSQALTMLLLDKKDDFFPTDVNIEHFYHDYEDEIKADALKVEDDFDLESPKDNDKFWKTYGSAIEVLFDGITQMSLMSGEDVYQYCYGDEKGDTKVKKIGGIK
;
A
#
# COMPACT_ATOMS: atom_id res chain seq x y z
N MET A 1 15.77 5.81 -2.72
CA MET A 1 15.28 4.74 -3.60
C MET A 1 13.78 4.95 -3.62
N SER A 2 13.17 5.14 -4.78
CA SER A 2 11.71 5.30 -4.85
C SER A 2 10.98 4.02 -4.42
N LEU A 3 9.69 4.13 -4.10
CA LEU A 3 8.87 2.96 -3.80
C LEU A 3 8.76 2.03 -5.00
N SER A 4 8.69 2.58 -6.22
CA SER A 4 8.76 1.81 -7.47
C SER A 4 10.06 1.03 -7.63
N GLU A 5 11.21 1.61 -7.26
CA GLU A 5 12.51 0.92 -7.25
C GLU A 5 12.55 -0.19 -6.19
N LEU A 6 12.04 0.07 -4.98
CA LEU A 6 11.96 -0.92 -3.91
C LEU A 6 11.07 -2.10 -4.31
N TYR A 7 9.89 -1.85 -4.86
CA TYR A 7 9.00 -2.88 -5.42
C TYR A 7 9.73 -3.76 -6.44
N SER A 8 10.45 -3.12 -7.37
CA SER A 8 11.20 -3.84 -8.41
C SER A 8 12.31 -4.70 -7.80
N GLU A 9 12.97 -4.24 -6.75
CA GLU A 9 13.98 -5.03 -6.02
C GLU A 9 13.35 -6.25 -5.34
N GLU A 10 12.24 -6.07 -4.62
CA GLU A 10 11.52 -7.15 -3.93
C GLU A 10 11.03 -8.24 -4.90
N VAL A 11 10.40 -7.85 -6.01
CA VAL A 11 9.97 -8.78 -7.06
C VAL A 11 11.17 -9.53 -7.66
N ASN A 12 12.29 -8.83 -7.90
CA ASN A 12 13.49 -9.47 -8.41
C ASN A 12 14.10 -10.46 -7.41
N GLN A 13 14.06 -10.17 -6.10
CA GLN A 13 14.48 -11.11 -5.06
C GLN A 13 13.57 -12.33 -5.01
N TYR A 14 12.25 -12.14 -5.09
CA TYR A 14 11.28 -13.24 -5.16
C TYR A 14 11.57 -14.16 -6.36
N ARG A 15 11.73 -13.60 -7.57
CA ARG A 15 12.04 -14.39 -8.79
C ARG A 15 13.34 -15.19 -8.69
N LYS A 16 14.34 -14.67 -7.97
CA LYS A 16 15.63 -15.34 -7.78
C LYS A 16 15.59 -16.44 -6.72
N THR A 17 14.81 -16.25 -5.66
CA THR A 17 14.92 -17.06 -4.43
C THR A 17 13.68 -17.89 -4.12
N GLY A 18 12.54 -17.58 -4.74
CA GLY A 18 11.22 -18.11 -4.39
C GLY A 18 10.74 -17.69 -2.99
N LYS A 19 11.42 -16.74 -2.35
CA LYS A 19 11.10 -16.27 -1.00
C LYS A 19 10.49 -14.88 -1.08
N LEU A 20 9.31 -14.73 -0.46
CA LEU A 20 8.67 -13.44 -0.24
C LEU A 20 9.35 -12.75 0.93
N GLN A 21 9.77 -11.50 0.74
CA GLN A 21 10.21 -10.61 1.83
C GLN A 21 9.18 -9.51 2.14
N VAL A 22 8.13 -9.41 1.32
CA VAL A 22 6.98 -8.53 1.52
C VAL A 22 5.70 -9.27 1.15
N GLU A 23 4.61 -8.93 1.83
CA GLU A 23 3.27 -9.44 1.51
C GLU A 23 2.71 -8.75 0.25
N PRO A 24 1.79 -9.38 -0.50
CA PRO A 24 1.17 -8.77 -1.69
C PRO A 24 0.50 -7.42 -1.40
N SER A 25 -0.08 -7.24 -0.21
CA SER A 25 -0.63 -5.95 0.22
C SER A 25 0.45 -4.87 0.32
N GLN A 26 1.60 -5.16 0.92
CA GLN A 26 2.70 -4.21 1.02
C GLN A 26 3.24 -3.84 -0.36
N ALA A 27 3.32 -4.81 -1.27
CA ALA A 27 3.73 -4.56 -2.65
C ALA A 27 2.76 -3.65 -3.39
N LEU A 28 1.45 -3.85 -3.21
CA LEU A 28 0.44 -2.93 -3.73
C LEU A 28 0.57 -1.53 -3.10
N THR A 29 0.80 -1.45 -1.79
CA THR A 29 0.98 -0.15 -1.12
C THR A 29 2.16 0.63 -1.68
N MET A 30 3.28 -0.04 -2.01
CA MET A 30 4.42 0.63 -2.65
C MET A 30 4.02 1.28 -3.99
N LEU A 31 3.30 0.54 -4.85
CA LEU A 31 2.85 1.06 -6.15
C LEU A 31 1.87 2.24 -6.00
N LEU A 32 0.91 2.10 -5.09
CA LEU A 32 -0.10 3.13 -4.83
C LEU A 32 0.49 4.40 -4.23
N LEU A 33 1.41 4.28 -3.26
CA LEU A 33 2.00 5.44 -2.60
C LEU A 33 3.03 6.17 -3.47
N ASP A 34 3.66 5.49 -4.43
CA ASP A 34 4.57 6.14 -5.40
C ASP A 34 3.82 7.19 -6.25
N LYS A 35 2.54 6.94 -6.50
CA LYS A 35 1.61 7.83 -7.20
C LYS A 35 0.59 8.50 -6.28
N LYS A 36 0.85 8.55 -4.96
CA LYS A 36 -0.07 9.10 -3.94
C LYS A 36 -0.62 10.48 -4.33
N ASP A 37 0.24 11.35 -4.85
CA ASP A 37 -0.09 12.74 -5.13
C ASP A 37 -0.99 12.90 -6.37
N ASP A 38 -1.18 11.83 -7.16
CA ASP A 38 -2.14 11.79 -8.26
C ASP A 38 -3.57 11.53 -7.76
N PHE A 39 -3.72 11.05 -6.52
CA PHE A 39 -5.02 10.87 -5.88
C PHE A 39 -5.40 12.13 -5.09
N PHE A 40 -6.60 12.65 -5.37
CA PHE A 40 -7.11 13.80 -4.63
C PHE A 40 -7.71 13.39 -3.29
N PRO A 41 -7.49 14.18 -2.23
CA PRO A 41 -8.19 13.97 -0.96
C PRO A 41 -9.69 14.13 -1.17
N THR A 42 -10.41 13.06 -0.91
CA THR A 42 -11.86 13.00 -1.01
C THR A 42 -12.48 13.15 0.38
N ASP A 43 -13.51 13.98 0.55
CA ASP A 43 -14.19 14.25 1.83
C ASP A 43 -15.06 13.07 2.37
N VAL A 44 -14.79 11.85 1.93
CA VAL A 44 -15.63 10.66 2.09
C VAL A 44 -14.90 9.53 2.82
N ASN A 45 -15.64 8.48 3.17
CA ASN A 45 -15.08 7.27 3.76
C ASN A 45 -14.29 6.43 2.74
N ILE A 46 -13.58 5.41 3.25
CA ILE A 46 -12.75 4.51 2.45
C ILE A 46 -13.52 3.77 1.33
N GLU A 47 -14.81 3.48 1.50
CA GLU A 47 -15.61 2.77 0.49
C GLU A 47 -15.83 3.64 -0.76
N HIS A 48 -16.16 4.92 -0.56
CA HIS A 48 -16.30 5.85 -1.69
C HIS A 48 -14.95 6.15 -2.33
N PHE A 49 -13.90 6.30 -1.51
CA PHE A 49 -12.52 6.43 -2.01
C PHE A 49 -12.14 5.26 -2.93
N TYR A 50 -12.39 4.01 -2.52
CA TYR A 50 -12.09 2.86 -3.35
C TYR A 50 -12.88 2.89 -4.66
N HIS A 51 -14.17 3.24 -4.62
CA HIS A 51 -14.99 3.32 -5.83
C HIS A 51 -14.50 4.40 -6.82
N ASP A 52 -14.02 5.53 -6.33
CA ASP A 52 -13.54 6.63 -7.17
C ASP A 52 -12.24 6.27 -7.91
N TYR A 53 -11.44 5.36 -7.35
CA TYR A 53 -10.13 4.95 -7.88
C TYR A 53 -10.02 3.44 -8.12
N GLU A 54 -11.16 2.79 -8.32
CA GLU A 54 -11.24 1.33 -8.39
C GLU A 54 -10.41 0.77 -9.55
N ASP A 55 -10.43 1.45 -10.69
CA ASP A 55 -9.72 1.04 -11.90
C ASP A 55 -8.20 1.16 -11.71
N GLU A 56 -7.72 2.26 -11.14
CA GLU A 56 -6.29 2.49 -10.86
C GLU A 56 -5.75 1.52 -9.81
N ILE A 57 -6.55 1.23 -8.77
CA ILE A 57 -6.19 0.28 -7.72
C ILE A 57 -6.15 -1.14 -8.27
N LYS A 58 -7.16 -1.54 -9.07
CA LYS A 58 -7.20 -2.86 -9.71
C LYS A 58 -6.09 -3.06 -10.72
N ALA A 59 -5.72 -2.03 -11.47
CA ALA A 59 -4.61 -2.11 -12.43
C ALA A 59 -3.29 -2.45 -11.74
N ASP A 60 -2.99 -1.81 -10.61
CA ASP A 60 -1.79 -2.12 -9.83
C ASP A 60 -1.90 -3.47 -9.11
N ALA A 61 -3.09 -3.83 -8.62
CA ALA A 61 -3.32 -5.14 -8.01
C ALA A 61 -3.10 -6.28 -9.01
N LEU A 62 -3.56 -6.15 -10.26
CA LEU A 62 -3.30 -7.11 -11.34
C LEU A 62 -1.80 -7.25 -11.62
N LYS A 63 -1.04 -6.15 -11.60
CA LYS A 63 0.42 -6.20 -11.74
C LYS A 63 1.06 -6.99 -10.60
N VAL A 64 0.62 -6.78 -9.36
CA VAL A 64 1.08 -7.56 -8.20
C VAL A 64 0.72 -9.04 -8.39
N GLU A 65 -0.49 -9.36 -8.83
CA GLU A 65 -0.91 -10.74 -9.06
C GLU A 65 -0.01 -11.45 -10.08
N ASP A 66 0.28 -10.78 -11.20
CA ASP A 66 1.16 -11.31 -12.25
C ASP A 66 2.62 -11.45 -11.76
N ASP A 67 3.15 -10.45 -11.05
CA ASP A 67 4.55 -10.46 -10.58
C ASP A 67 4.79 -11.52 -9.48
N PHE A 68 3.76 -11.85 -8.70
CA PHE A 68 3.81 -12.83 -7.61
C PHE A 68 3.14 -14.18 -7.93
N ASP A 69 2.69 -14.41 -9.17
CA ASP A 69 1.98 -15.63 -9.62
C ASP A 69 0.79 -15.99 -8.71
N LEU A 70 0.01 -14.97 -8.32
CA LEU A 70 -1.16 -15.13 -7.46
C LEU A 70 -2.42 -15.40 -8.28
N GLU A 71 -3.29 -16.26 -7.77
CA GLU A 71 -4.64 -16.39 -8.34
C GLU A 71 -5.44 -15.13 -8.05
N SER A 72 -5.72 -14.36 -9.11
CA SER A 72 -6.57 -13.18 -9.06
C SER A 72 -7.85 -13.43 -8.25
N PRO A 73 -8.21 -12.54 -7.31
CA PRO A 73 -9.39 -12.69 -6.50
C PRO A 73 -10.64 -12.61 -7.38
N LYS A 74 -11.41 -13.70 -7.40
CA LYS A 74 -12.64 -13.83 -8.19
C LYS A 74 -13.84 -13.11 -7.57
N ASP A 75 -13.73 -12.71 -6.31
CA ASP A 75 -14.75 -11.99 -5.56
C ASP A 75 -14.14 -10.85 -4.73
N ASN A 76 -14.99 -9.89 -4.37
CA ASN A 76 -14.59 -8.72 -3.59
C ASN A 76 -14.07 -9.10 -2.20
N ASP A 77 -14.59 -10.16 -1.58
CA ASP A 77 -14.18 -10.57 -0.23
C ASP A 77 -12.71 -11.04 -0.22
N LYS A 78 -12.29 -11.83 -1.20
CA LYS A 78 -10.90 -12.27 -1.37
C LYS A 78 -10.00 -11.07 -1.71
N PHE A 79 -10.48 -10.14 -2.54
CA PHE A 79 -9.74 -8.93 -2.88
C PHE A 79 -9.48 -8.07 -1.62
N TRP A 80 -10.52 -7.74 -0.85
CA TRP A 80 -10.38 -6.95 0.37
C TRP A 80 -9.54 -7.65 1.44
N LYS A 81 -9.62 -8.98 1.53
CA LYS A 81 -8.78 -9.77 2.43
C LYS A 81 -7.30 -9.71 2.05
N THR A 82 -6.98 -9.66 0.76
CA THR A 82 -5.59 -9.62 0.27
C THR A 82 -5.03 -8.20 0.25
N TYR A 83 -5.82 -7.21 -0.16
CA TYR A 83 -5.35 -5.87 -0.51
C TYR A 83 -5.98 -4.74 0.30
N GLY A 84 -6.96 -5.02 1.17
CA GLY A 84 -7.68 -3.99 1.91
C GLY A 84 -6.78 -3.09 2.73
N SER A 85 -5.73 -3.64 3.35
CA SER A 85 -4.75 -2.86 4.11
C SER A 85 -3.93 -1.89 3.24
N ALA A 86 -3.71 -2.21 1.96
CA ALA A 86 -3.03 -1.29 1.04
C ALA A 86 -3.89 -0.08 0.72
N ILE A 87 -5.20 -0.31 0.56
CA ILE A 87 -6.19 0.73 0.27
C ILE A 87 -6.38 1.62 1.51
N GLU A 88 -6.44 1.03 2.70
CA GLU A 88 -6.46 1.76 3.97
C GLU A 88 -5.24 2.68 4.12
N VAL A 89 -4.03 2.16 3.85
CA VAL A 89 -2.81 2.97 3.95
C VAL A 89 -2.77 4.08 2.90
N LEU A 90 -3.20 3.82 1.67
CA LEU A 90 -3.30 4.89 0.66
C LEU A 90 -4.28 5.98 1.11
N PHE A 91 -5.47 5.58 1.59
CA PHE A 91 -6.49 6.50 2.10
C PHE A 91 -5.95 7.36 3.25
N ASP A 92 -5.31 6.76 4.25
CA ASP A 92 -4.70 7.49 5.35
C ASP A 92 -3.53 8.36 4.89
N GLY A 93 -2.75 7.88 3.91
CA GLY A 93 -1.69 8.62 3.23
C GLY A 93 -2.17 9.92 2.61
N ILE A 94 -3.35 9.89 1.98
CA ILE A 94 -3.94 11.05 1.31
C ILE A 94 -4.65 11.98 2.30
N THR A 95 -5.33 11.43 3.32
CA THR A 95 -6.21 12.21 4.21
C THR A 95 -5.52 12.66 5.49
N GLN A 96 -4.92 11.74 6.24
CA GLN A 96 -4.35 12.00 7.57
C GLN A 96 -2.86 12.38 7.49
N MET A 97 -2.15 11.83 6.50
CA MET A 97 -0.72 11.99 6.29
C MET A 97 -0.40 12.75 4.99
N SER A 98 -1.29 13.64 4.57
CA SER A 98 -1.21 14.37 3.30
C SER A 98 0.10 15.13 3.07
N LEU A 99 0.74 15.58 4.16
CA LEU A 99 2.02 16.30 4.14
C LEU A 99 3.25 15.38 4.08
N MET A 100 3.07 14.07 4.23
CA MET A 100 4.14 13.07 4.14
C MET A 100 4.31 12.60 2.69
N SER A 101 5.56 12.29 2.33
CA SER A 101 5.84 11.61 1.06
C SER A 101 5.27 10.18 1.11
N GLY A 102 5.01 9.58 -0.06
CA GLY A 102 4.62 8.18 -0.12
C GLY A 102 5.62 7.25 0.57
N GLU A 103 6.93 7.53 0.43
CA GLU A 103 8.00 6.78 1.09
C GLU A 103 7.90 6.88 2.62
N ASP A 104 7.68 8.08 3.16
CA ASP A 104 7.53 8.28 4.61
C ASP A 104 6.27 7.58 5.15
N VAL A 105 5.16 7.60 4.41
CA VAL A 105 3.93 6.87 4.79
C VAL A 105 4.19 5.37 4.80
N TYR A 106 4.86 4.83 3.78
CA TYR A 106 5.21 3.42 3.71
C TYR A 106 6.10 3.01 4.89
N GLN A 107 7.16 3.78 5.18
CA GLN A 107 8.04 3.51 6.31
C GLN A 107 7.33 3.64 7.66
N TYR A 108 6.40 4.57 7.80
CA TYR A 108 5.58 4.69 9.01
C TYR A 108 4.69 3.45 9.23
N CYS A 109 4.12 2.89 8.16
CA CYS A 109 3.20 1.74 8.24
C CYS A 109 3.91 0.38 8.31
N TYR A 110 5.02 0.21 7.59
CA TYR A 110 5.69 -1.10 7.41
C TYR A 110 7.18 -1.10 7.71
N GLY A 111 7.78 0.06 7.99
CA GLY A 111 9.17 0.11 8.41
C GLY A 111 9.35 -0.66 9.71
N ASP A 112 10.24 -1.65 9.70
CA ASP A 112 10.71 -2.32 10.90
C ASP A 112 11.36 -1.27 11.81
N GLU A 113 10.99 -1.22 13.10
CA GLU A 113 11.64 -0.38 14.12
C GLU A 113 13.11 -0.81 14.29
N LYS A 114 13.99 -0.49 13.33
CA LYS A 114 15.43 -0.47 13.57
C LYS A 114 15.79 0.83 14.30
N GLY A 115 15.37 0.90 15.57
CA GLY A 115 15.89 1.89 16.51
C GLY A 115 14.80 2.58 17.33
N ASP A 116 14.39 1.93 18.42
CA ASP A 116 14.13 2.54 19.74
C ASP A 116 13.52 3.96 19.78
N THR A 117 12.51 4.21 18.94
CA THR A 117 11.71 5.42 19.03
C THR A 117 10.26 5.02 18.98
N LYS A 118 9.78 4.54 20.13
CA LYS A 118 8.36 4.52 20.47
C LYS A 118 7.77 5.90 20.20
N VAL A 119 7.23 6.12 19.00
CA VAL A 119 6.31 7.21 18.76
C VAL A 119 5.06 6.82 19.54
N LYS A 120 4.94 7.41 20.74
CA LYS A 120 3.77 7.33 21.59
C LYS A 120 2.54 7.57 20.71
N LYS A 121 1.57 6.66 20.78
CA LYS A 121 0.16 6.88 20.43
C LYS A 121 -0.18 8.35 20.61
N ILE A 122 -0.38 9.06 19.50
CA ILE A 122 -0.92 10.40 19.53
C ILE A 122 -2.32 10.24 20.13
N GLY A 123 -2.50 10.87 21.29
CA GLY A 123 -3.64 10.64 22.15
C GLY A 123 -4.96 10.85 21.42
N GLY A 124 -5.93 10.01 21.78
CA GLY A 124 -7.33 10.34 21.57
C GLY A 124 -7.60 11.71 22.16
N ILE A 125 -7.91 12.66 21.28
CA ILE A 125 -8.35 13.99 21.67
C ILE A 125 -9.87 13.92 21.86
N LYS A 126 -10.22 14.08 23.14
CA LYS A 126 -11.52 14.42 23.75
C LYS A 126 -12.68 13.41 23.72
#